data_AF-A0A7Y1VHG6-F1
#
_entry.id   AF-A0A7Y1VHG6-F1
#
_cell.length_a   1.000
_cell.length_b   1.000
_cell.length_c   1.000
_cell.angle_alpha   90.00
_cell.angle_beta   90.00
_cell.angle_gamma   90.00
#
_symmetry.space_group_name_H-M   'P 1'
#
loop_
_entity.id
_entity.type
_entity.pdbx_description
1 polymer ?
#
loop_
_entity_poly.entity_id
_entity_poly.type
_entity_poly.pdbx_seq_one_letter_code
_entity_poly.pdbx_strand_id
1 'polypeptide(L)'
;MERQRWTFGLVGLGVLVLLIALASRGGNAPEAATTTLQDVASPDVSTSTITSTTVSTLTNEPDDAFVTITPAVDVAAVVAAQPEGTRFVFEPGVYRHVSISPRSDQVFEAQEGVVFSGSKILTDFTFDGDRWFVDGQTQQEWDHGECFASNPRCRHPEDLFVDGELQTHVSSLQAVGPGSWFFDYNADRIYLGSDPDGSVIETSVTRHAFSSDADRVEIRGFVIQRYANQAQHGVIDSRLDNRTDSDRGDGWIVESNVIRQNHGTGIVVTDHGVVRNNEIIENGQLGITAYGLDVEVTENVIAGNNTTGFDYGWEGGGS
;
A
#
# COMPACT_ATOMS: atom_id res chain seq x y z
N MET A 1 -70.49 -0.74 -39.51
CA MET A 1 -69.68 -1.95 -39.77
C MET A 1 -68.43 -1.50 -40.49
N GLU A 2 -67.35 -2.24 -40.28
CA GLU A 2 -66.11 -2.22 -41.06
C GLU A 2 -64.98 -1.29 -40.59
N ARG A 3 -63.82 -1.92 -40.47
CA ARG A 3 -62.56 -1.50 -39.87
C ARG A 3 -61.73 -0.78 -40.93
N GLN A 4 -60.87 0.16 -40.52
CA GLN A 4 -59.50 0.20 -41.03
C GLN A 4 -58.50 0.60 -39.94
N ARG A 5 -57.39 -0.14 -39.95
CA ARG A 5 -56.24 -0.10 -39.03
C ARG A 5 -55.30 1.04 -39.42
N TRP A 6 -54.66 1.67 -38.44
CA TRP A 6 -53.30 2.19 -38.59
C TRP A 6 -52.48 1.90 -37.33
N THR A 7 -51.28 1.39 -37.59
CA THR A 7 -50.21 0.98 -36.69
C THR A 7 -49.45 2.19 -36.14
N PHE A 8 -49.13 2.20 -34.84
CA PHE A 8 -48.12 3.07 -34.24
C PHE A 8 -46.78 2.33 -34.19
N GLY A 9 -45.76 2.91 -34.82
CA GLY A 9 -44.37 2.43 -34.77
C GLY A 9 -43.65 2.90 -33.51
N LEU A 10 -42.89 2.00 -32.92
CA LEU A 10 -41.89 2.29 -31.88
C LEU A 10 -40.78 3.18 -32.44
N VAL A 11 -40.36 4.17 -31.65
CA VAL A 11 -39.08 4.87 -31.82
C VAL A 11 -38.01 4.01 -31.11
N GLY A 12 -37.16 3.35 -31.88
CA GLY A 12 -35.99 2.62 -31.40
C GLY A 12 -34.77 3.53 -31.34
N LEU A 13 -34.03 3.43 -30.23
CA LEU A 13 -32.68 3.96 -30.02
C LEU A 13 -31.74 3.50 -31.14
N GLY A 14 -31.10 4.46 -31.82
CA GLY A 14 -29.94 4.21 -32.68
C GLY A 14 -28.64 4.41 -31.90
N VAL A 15 -27.95 3.30 -31.63
CA VAL A 15 -26.59 3.26 -31.09
C VAL A 15 -25.60 3.67 -32.20
N LEU A 16 -24.77 4.68 -31.93
CA LEU A 16 -23.67 5.08 -32.79
C LEU A 16 -22.47 4.15 -32.52
N VAL A 17 -22.24 3.18 -33.41
CA VAL A 17 -21.03 2.36 -33.43
C VAL A 17 -19.97 3.10 -34.27
N LEU A 18 -18.93 3.60 -33.62
CA LEU A 18 -17.75 4.15 -34.28
C LEU A 18 -16.84 2.99 -34.75
N LEU A 19 -16.97 2.62 -36.02
CA LEU A 19 -16.03 1.73 -36.71
C LEU A 19 -14.77 2.52 -37.09
N ILE A 20 -13.68 2.32 -36.36
CA ILE A 20 -12.35 2.75 -36.80
C ILE A 20 -11.78 1.65 -37.71
N ALA A 21 -11.70 1.95 -39.01
CA ALA A 21 -10.98 1.13 -39.98
C ALA A 21 -9.46 1.35 -39.80
N LEU A 22 -8.73 0.33 -39.35
CA LEU A 22 -7.27 0.31 -39.46
C LEU A 22 -6.88 -0.08 -40.89
N ALA A 23 -6.29 0.87 -41.61
CA ALA A 23 -5.64 0.63 -42.89
C ALA A 23 -4.33 -0.14 -42.67
N SER A 24 -4.23 -1.35 -43.21
CA SER A 24 -2.99 -2.13 -43.27
C SER A 24 -2.03 -1.52 -44.30
N ARG A 25 -0.95 -0.87 -43.86
CA ARG A 25 0.22 -0.58 -44.70
C ARG A 25 1.27 -1.67 -44.47
N GLY A 26 1.65 -2.36 -45.54
CA GLY A 26 2.63 -3.45 -45.55
C GLY A 26 4.00 -2.99 -45.07
N GLY A 27 4.50 -3.68 -44.04
CA GLY A 27 5.88 -3.59 -43.59
C GLY A 27 6.76 -4.54 -44.41
N ASN A 28 7.81 -4.01 -45.02
CA ASN A 28 8.90 -4.81 -45.54
C ASN A 28 9.72 -5.37 -44.36
N ALA A 29 9.98 -6.67 -44.38
CA ALA A 29 10.84 -7.36 -43.41
C ALA A 29 12.31 -6.90 -43.58
N PRO A 30 13.06 -6.66 -42.49
CA PRO A 30 14.50 -6.48 -42.59
C PRO A 30 15.20 -7.84 -42.65
N GLU A 31 16.15 -7.91 -43.57
CA GLU A 31 17.04 -9.00 -43.92
C GLU A 31 17.98 -9.37 -42.77
N ALA A 32 18.17 -10.67 -42.53
CA ALA A 32 19.02 -11.19 -41.47
C ALA A 32 20.50 -10.95 -41.79
N ALA A 33 21.15 -10.05 -41.04
CA ALA A 33 22.60 -9.87 -41.09
C ALA A 33 23.27 -11.02 -40.32
N THR A 34 24.06 -11.82 -41.04
CA THR A 34 24.90 -12.88 -40.48
C THR A 34 26.21 -12.26 -40.03
N THR A 35 26.42 -12.15 -38.71
CA THR A 35 27.70 -11.67 -38.16
C THR A 35 28.56 -12.88 -37.77
N THR A 36 29.62 -13.11 -38.53
CA THR A 36 30.69 -14.08 -38.22
C THR A 36 31.45 -13.63 -36.96
N LEU A 37 31.46 -14.47 -35.92
CA LEU A 37 32.32 -14.32 -34.75
C LEU A 37 33.78 -14.59 -35.17
N GLN A 38 34.66 -13.61 -34.97
CA GLN A 38 36.11 -13.80 -35.04
C GLN A 38 36.62 -14.14 -33.64
N ASP A 39 37.30 -15.28 -33.52
CA ASP A 39 38.06 -15.69 -32.33
C ASP A 39 39.14 -14.66 -32.01
N VAL A 40 39.07 -14.07 -30.82
CA VAL A 40 40.17 -13.31 -30.21
C VAL A 40 40.66 -14.11 -29.01
N ALA A 41 41.93 -14.48 -29.06
CA ALA A 41 42.62 -15.31 -28.09
C ALA A 41 42.63 -14.70 -26.66
N SER A 42 42.45 -15.57 -25.67
CA SER A 42 42.58 -15.32 -24.23
C SER A 42 43.99 -14.85 -23.83
N PRO A 43 44.13 -13.84 -22.95
CA PRO A 43 45.35 -13.67 -22.19
C PRO A 43 45.30 -14.46 -20.86
N ASP A 44 46.45 -15.05 -20.53
CA ASP A 44 46.78 -15.89 -19.38
C ASP A 44 46.23 -15.42 -18.02
N VAL A 45 45.67 -16.37 -17.27
CA VAL A 45 45.32 -16.21 -15.84
C VAL A 45 46.60 -16.33 -15.01
N SER A 46 47.13 -15.19 -14.57
CA SER A 46 48.13 -15.15 -13.49
C SER A 46 47.43 -15.13 -12.14
N THR A 47 47.61 -16.18 -11.35
CA THR A 47 47.16 -16.29 -9.95
C THR A 47 47.97 -15.34 -9.07
N SER A 48 47.36 -14.21 -8.69
CA SER A 48 47.89 -13.31 -7.66
C SER A 48 47.20 -13.55 -6.31
N THR A 49 47.98 -14.01 -5.35
CA THR A 49 47.68 -14.08 -3.92
C THR A 49 47.13 -12.76 -3.38
N ILE A 50 45.94 -12.79 -2.77
CA ILE A 50 45.34 -11.63 -2.10
C ILE A 50 45.94 -11.53 -0.70
N THR A 51 46.84 -10.57 -0.52
CA THR A 51 47.32 -10.15 0.79
C THR A 51 46.24 -9.29 1.45
N SER A 52 45.77 -9.74 2.62
CA SER A 52 44.90 -8.97 3.52
C SER A 52 45.48 -7.57 3.74
N THR A 53 44.76 -6.55 3.28
CA THR A 53 45.13 -5.15 3.45
C THR A 53 43.96 -4.43 4.13
N THR A 54 44.18 -4.13 5.41
CA THR A 54 43.54 -3.14 6.30
C THR A 54 42.28 -2.42 5.81
N VAL A 55 41.21 -2.58 6.60
CA VAL A 55 40.00 -1.74 6.63
C VAL A 55 40.41 -0.27 6.73
N SER A 56 40.18 0.49 5.67
CA SER A 56 40.27 1.95 5.70
C SER A 56 38.95 2.47 6.28
N THR A 57 39.00 2.96 7.52
CA THR A 57 37.93 3.74 8.13
C THR A 57 37.78 5.04 7.36
N LEU A 58 36.77 5.12 6.49
CA LEU A 58 36.29 6.41 6.00
C LEU A 58 35.52 7.06 7.15
N THR A 59 36.12 8.10 7.73
CA THR A 59 35.46 9.02 8.64
C THR A 59 34.46 9.84 7.82
N ASN A 60 33.17 9.51 7.87
CA ASN A 60 32.13 10.43 7.44
C ASN A 60 32.22 11.70 8.30
N GLU A 61 32.12 12.86 7.65
CA GLU A 61 31.89 14.14 8.31
C GLU A 61 30.66 14.03 9.24
N PRO A 62 30.62 14.74 10.38
CA PRO A 62 29.61 14.56 11.41
C PRO A 62 28.16 14.87 10.96
N ASP A 63 27.96 15.56 9.83
CA ASP A 63 26.64 15.89 9.27
C ASP A 63 26.02 14.75 8.41
N ASP A 64 26.73 13.64 8.16
CA ASP A 64 26.24 12.49 7.39
C ASP A 64 26.07 11.22 8.24
N ALA A 65 26.01 11.35 9.56
CA ALA A 65 25.78 10.22 10.45
C ALA A 65 24.32 9.73 10.36
N PHE A 66 24.14 8.43 10.14
CA PHE A 66 22.81 7.78 10.12
C PHE A 66 22.83 6.47 10.90
N VAL A 67 21.64 6.05 11.36
CA VAL A 67 21.40 4.74 11.98
C VAL A 67 20.90 3.78 10.92
N THR A 68 21.61 2.67 10.72
CA THR A 68 21.18 1.61 9.82
C THR A 68 20.12 0.74 10.47
N ILE A 69 19.03 0.48 9.75
CA ILE A 69 17.93 -0.38 10.17
C ILE A 69 17.86 -1.59 9.23
N THR A 70 17.70 -2.79 9.79
CA THR A 70 17.59 -4.05 9.05
C THR A 70 16.32 -4.79 9.45
N PRO A 71 15.78 -5.73 8.65
CA PRO A 71 14.52 -6.42 8.98
C PRO A 71 14.56 -7.25 10.27
N ALA A 72 15.76 -7.53 10.80
CA ALA A 72 15.94 -8.36 11.98
C ALA A 72 15.86 -7.60 13.31
N VAL A 73 15.87 -6.26 13.29
CA VAL A 73 15.81 -5.45 14.52
C VAL A 73 14.38 -5.09 14.88
N ASP A 74 14.16 -4.81 16.16
CA ASP A 74 12.95 -4.12 16.62
C ASP A 74 13.04 -2.64 16.20
N VAL A 75 12.47 -2.33 15.03
CA VAL A 75 12.54 -1.00 14.42
C VAL A 75 12.01 0.08 15.36
N ALA A 76 10.84 -0.14 15.95
CA ALA A 76 10.20 0.85 16.81
C ALA A 76 11.04 1.15 18.04
N ALA A 77 11.61 0.11 18.68
CA ALA A 77 12.49 0.28 19.82
C ALA A 77 13.79 1.01 19.46
N VAL A 78 14.39 0.68 18.31
CA VAL A 78 15.62 1.36 17.84
C VAL A 78 15.35 2.84 17.56
N VAL A 79 14.26 3.17 16.86
CA VAL A 79 13.90 4.57 16.55
C VAL A 79 13.61 5.36 17.83
N ALA A 80 12.83 4.79 18.75
CA ALA A 80 12.46 5.45 20.00
C ALA A 80 13.67 5.76 20.92
N ALA A 81 14.76 5.00 20.78
CA ALA A 81 15.99 5.19 21.53
C ALA A 81 16.87 6.34 20.99
N GLN A 82 16.61 6.83 19.78
CA GLN A 82 17.41 7.89 19.17
C GLN A 82 16.84 9.30 19.42
N PRO A 83 17.68 10.35 19.44
CA PRO A 83 17.22 11.71 19.60
C PRO A 83 16.43 12.24 18.39
N GLU A 84 15.79 13.38 18.57
CA GLU A 84 15.33 14.26 17.49
C GLU A 84 16.46 14.55 16.49
N GLY A 85 16.12 14.80 15.22
CA GLY A 85 17.10 15.04 14.17
C GLY A 85 17.82 13.78 13.65
N THR A 86 17.54 12.60 14.21
CA THR A 86 18.23 11.37 13.77
C THR A 86 17.79 10.96 12.38
N ARG A 87 18.78 10.63 11.54
CA ARG A 87 18.57 10.03 10.22
C ARG A 87 18.67 8.51 10.29
N PHE A 88 17.67 7.83 9.72
CA PHE A 88 17.58 6.38 9.64
C PHE A 88 17.61 5.93 8.18
N VAL A 89 18.47 4.96 7.88
CA VAL A 89 18.56 4.34 6.56
C VAL A 89 18.21 2.86 6.67
N PHE A 90 17.17 2.44 5.96
CA PHE A 90 16.67 1.08 5.96
C PHE A 90 17.30 0.29 4.82
N GLU A 91 17.87 -0.86 5.17
CA GLU A 91 18.38 -1.83 4.20
C GLU A 91 17.22 -2.63 3.56
N PRO A 92 17.39 -3.14 2.32
CA PRO A 92 16.33 -3.84 1.59
C PRO A 92 15.77 -5.04 2.36
N GLY A 93 14.46 -5.22 2.27
CA GLY A 93 13.76 -6.33 2.93
C GLY A 93 12.33 -6.00 3.30
N VAL A 94 11.60 -7.02 3.77
CA VAL A 94 10.22 -6.89 4.24
C VAL A 94 10.21 -6.73 5.75
N TYR A 95 9.69 -5.60 6.20
CA TYR A 95 9.51 -5.24 7.59
C TYR A 95 8.04 -5.39 7.94
N ARG A 96 7.71 -6.40 8.75
CA ARG A 96 6.33 -6.66 9.17
C ARG A 96 6.05 -6.03 10.52
N HIS A 97 4.84 -5.50 10.68
CA HIS A 97 4.35 -4.92 11.94
C HIS A 97 5.13 -3.71 12.44
N VAL A 98 5.78 -2.99 11.53
CA VAL A 98 6.46 -1.74 11.89
C VAL A 98 5.44 -0.63 12.05
N SER A 99 5.47 0.00 13.22
CA SER A 99 4.76 1.23 13.53
C SER A 99 5.74 2.15 14.25
N ILE A 100 5.95 3.34 13.71
CA ILE A 100 6.90 4.31 14.21
C ILE A 100 6.13 5.54 14.68
N SER A 101 6.49 6.04 15.86
CA SER A 101 6.13 7.38 16.31
C SER A 101 7.36 8.27 16.20
N PRO A 102 7.53 9.00 15.08
CA PRO A 102 8.66 9.89 14.90
C PRO A 102 8.79 10.94 16.00
N ARG A 103 10.02 11.44 16.15
CA ARG A 103 10.30 12.69 16.85
C ARG A 103 10.69 13.77 15.85
N SER A 104 10.67 15.02 16.32
CA SER A 104 10.91 16.15 15.44
C SER A 104 12.24 16.06 14.71
N ASP A 105 12.26 16.57 13.48
CA ASP A 105 13.43 16.63 12.60
C ASP A 105 14.03 15.25 12.21
N GLN A 106 13.35 14.14 12.53
CA GLN A 106 13.82 12.81 12.14
C GLN A 106 13.59 12.55 10.64
N VAL A 107 14.55 11.84 10.05
CA VAL A 107 14.57 11.52 8.61
C VAL A 107 14.58 10.00 8.45
N PHE A 108 13.64 9.47 7.67
CA PHE A 108 13.51 8.05 7.37
C PHE A 108 13.73 7.83 5.88
N GLU A 109 14.72 7.00 5.53
CA GLU A 109 15.09 6.72 4.16
C GLU A 109 15.12 5.22 3.90
N ALA A 110 14.39 4.79 2.88
CA ALA A 110 14.44 3.42 2.39
C ALA A 110 15.40 3.29 1.20
N GLN A 111 16.27 2.29 1.26
CA GLN A 111 16.93 1.79 0.07
C GLN A 111 15.92 1.04 -0.83
N GLU A 112 16.24 0.88 -2.11
CA GLU A 112 15.39 0.14 -3.05
C GLU A 112 15.13 -1.29 -2.55
N GLY A 113 13.86 -1.69 -2.49
CA GLY A 113 13.44 -3.02 -2.00
C GLY A 113 13.04 -3.06 -0.52
N VAL A 114 12.97 -1.92 0.17
CA VAL A 114 12.34 -1.83 1.50
C VAL A 114 10.82 -1.84 1.37
N VAL A 115 10.17 -2.80 2.03
CA VAL A 115 8.72 -2.91 2.12
C VAL A 115 8.29 -2.93 3.58
N PHE A 116 7.48 -1.96 3.98
CA PHE A 116 6.74 -1.99 5.23
C PHE A 116 5.38 -2.64 5.00
N SER A 117 5.11 -3.73 5.72
CA SER A 117 3.80 -4.37 5.68
C SER A 117 3.13 -4.42 7.05
N GLY A 118 1.92 -3.87 7.12
CA GLY A 118 1.07 -3.96 8.32
C GLY A 118 0.36 -5.30 8.49
N SER A 119 0.62 -6.27 7.61
CA SER A 119 -0.06 -7.56 7.58
C SER A 119 0.79 -8.71 8.14
N LYS A 120 0.11 -9.71 8.70
CA LYS A 120 0.71 -11.00 9.06
C LYS A 120 0.29 -12.08 8.08
N ILE A 121 1.16 -13.07 7.89
CA ILE A 121 0.83 -14.29 7.15
C ILE A 121 -0.05 -15.17 8.05
N LEU A 122 -1.13 -15.69 7.48
CA LEU A 122 -2.01 -16.67 8.10
C LEU A 122 -1.58 -18.08 7.67
N THR A 123 -1.56 -19.00 8.62
CA THR A 123 -1.19 -20.40 8.42
C THR A 123 -2.14 -21.31 9.20
N ASP A 124 -1.96 -22.63 9.12
CA ASP A 124 -2.72 -23.62 9.92
C ASP A 124 -4.24 -23.61 9.67
N PHE A 125 -4.63 -23.48 8.40
CA PHE A 125 -6.03 -23.51 8.00
C PHE A 125 -6.66 -24.90 8.21
N THR A 126 -7.90 -24.91 8.70
CA THR A 126 -8.73 -26.10 8.88
C THR A 126 -9.97 -26.01 7.99
N PHE A 127 -10.32 -27.12 7.35
CA PHE A 127 -11.56 -27.22 6.57
C PHE A 127 -12.73 -27.65 7.47
N ASP A 128 -13.82 -26.88 7.50
CA ASP A 128 -15.02 -27.18 8.32
C ASP A 128 -16.05 -28.07 7.61
N GLY A 129 -15.78 -28.46 6.36
CA GLY A 129 -16.71 -29.20 5.50
C GLY A 129 -17.33 -28.35 4.39
N ASP A 130 -17.21 -27.02 4.47
CA ASP A 130 -17.72 -26.04 3.51
C ASP A 130 -16.65 -24.98 3.17
N ARG A 131 -15.90 -24.51 4.17
CA ARG A 131 -14.93 -23.42 4.07
C ARG A 131 -13.64 -23.75 4.81
N TRP A 132 -12.60 -22.99 4.51
CA TRP A 132 -11.37 -22.98 5.28
C TRP A 132 -11.43 -21.90 6.35
N PHE A 133 -10.85 -22.16 7.52
CA PHE A 133 -10.77 -21.17 8.57
C PHE A 133 -9.46 -21.25 9.33
N VAL A 134 -9.11 -20.14 9.98
CA VAL A 134 -8.00 -20.04 10.93
C VAL A 134 -8.50 -19.39 12.22
N ASP A 135 -8.16 -20.01 13.35
CA ASP A 135 -8.51 -19.56 14.70
C ASP A 135 -7.50 -18.54 15.26
N GLY A 136 -7.80 -17.97 16.42
CA GLY A 136 -6.88 -17.11 17.19
C GLY A 136 -6.63 -15.75 16.57
N GLN A 137 -7.55 -15.28 15.73
CA GLN A 137 -7.50 -13.97 15.10
C GLN A 137 -8.22 -12.97 15.99
N THR A 138 -7.46 -12.19 16.74
CA THR A 138 -7.99 -11.23 17.73
C THR A 138 -7.80 -9.77 17.30
N GLN A 139 -7.29 -9.52 16.09
CA GLN A 139 -7.16 -8.16 15.58
C GLN A 139 -8.56 -7.57 15.38
N GLN A 140 -8.83 -6.47 16.08
CA GLN A 140 -10.09 -5.77 15.98
C GLN A 140 -9.87 -4.33 16.36
N GLU A 141 -9.83 -3.48 15.34
CA GLU A 141 -9.86 -2.05 15.52
C GLU A 141 -11.29 -1.53 15.63
N TRP A 142 -11.45 -0.25 15.96
CA TRP A 142 -12.79 0.33 16.04
C TRP A 142 -13.36 0.59 14.64
N ASP A 143 -14.67 0.34 14.53
CA ASP A 143 -15.42 0.61 13.30
C ASP A 143 -15.58 2.12 13.09
N HIS A 144 -15.25 2.59 11.89
CA HIS A 144 -15.46 4.00 11.53
C HIS A 144 -15.79 4.20 10.05
N GLY A 145 -16.68 5.15 9.77
CA GLY A 145 -17.06 5.56 8.43
C GLY A 145 -18.40 5.06 7.92
N GLU A 146 -18.80 5.60 6.77
CA GLU A 146 -20.03 5.23 6.07
C GLU A 146 -19.71 4.46 4.79
N CYS A 147 -20.40 3.36 4.60
CA CYS A 147 -20.16 2.44 3.49
C CYS A 147 -21.24 2.53 2.44
N PHE A 148 -20.88 2.22 1.19
CA PHE A 148 -21.88 1.79 0.23
C PHE A 148 -22.59 0.53 0.71
N ALA A 149 -23.89 0.44 0.41
CA ALA A 149 -24.67 -0.76 0.72
C ALA A 149 -24.11 -2.03 0.07
N SER A 150 -23.40 -1.91 -1.06
CA SER A 150 -22.71 -3.03 -1.71
C SER A 150 -21.47 -3.51 -0.95
N ASN A 151 -20.87 -2.66 -0.11
CA ASN A 151 -19.63 -2.93 0.61
C ASN A 151 -19.82 -2.69 2.12
N PRO A 152 -20.74 -3.41 2.79
CA PRO A 152 -21.16 -3.12 4.17
C PRO A 152 -20.05 -3.34 5.22
N ARG A 153 -18.88 -3.82 4.79
CA ARG A 153 -17.72 -4.09 5.65
C ARG A 153 -16.62 -3.05 5.52
N CYS A 154 -16.80 -1.98 4.73
CA CYS A 154 -15.78 -0.96 4.50
C CYS A 154 -15.24 -0.34 5.80
N ARG A 155 -16.05 -0.27 6.87
CA ARG A 155 -15.66 0.34 8.15
C ARG A 155 -14.73 -0.53 9.02
N HIS A 156 -14.47 -1.77 8.61
CA HIS A 156 -13.68 -2.74 9.35
C HIS A 156 -12.28 -2.81 8.74
N PRO A 157 -11.25 -2.36 9.46
CA PRO A 157 -9.94 -2.09 8.85
C PRO A 157 -9.06 -3.30 8.64
N GLU A 158 -9.51 -4.47 9.10
CA GLU A 158 -8.87 -5.72 8.76
C GLU A 158 -9.23 -6.08 7.32
N ASP A 159 -8.22 -6.01 6.45
CA ASP A 159 -8.29 -6.52 5.08
C ASP A 159 -7.61 -7.88 4.99
N LEU A 160 -7.98 -8.67 3.99
CA LEU A 160 -7.40 -9.98 3.70
C LEU A 160 -6.93 -10.05 2.25
N PHE A 161 -5.73 -10.60 2.07
CA PHE A 161 -5.06 -10.71 0.79
C PHE A 161 -4.74 -12.18 0.48
N VAL A 162 -4.96 -12.59 -0.77
CA VAL A 162 -4.55 -13.90 -1.31
C VAL A 162 -3.55 -13.61 -2.41
N ASP A 163 -2.30 -14.06 -2.26
CA ASP A 163 -1.20 -13.80 -3.20
C ASP A 163 -1.01 -12.29 -3.51
N GLY A 164 -1.36 -11.45 -2.54
CA GLY A 164 -1.28 -10.00 -2.62
C GLY A 164 -2.52 -9.29 -3.18
N GLU A 165 -3.54 -10.04 -3.59
CA GLU A 165 -4.81 -9.50 -4.10
C GLU A 165 -5.84 -9.34 -2.99
N LEU A 166 -6.43 -8.15 -2.88
CA LEU A 166 -7.47 -7.84 -1.88
C LEU A 166 -8.73 -8.70 -2.10
N GLN A 167 -9.21 -9.33 -1.03
CA GLN A 167 -10.41 -10.16 -1.04
C GLN A 167 -11.64 -9.41 -0.51
N THR A 168 -12.83 -9.79 -0.98
CA THR A 168 -14.08 -9.14 -0.56
C THR A 168 -14.46 -9.54 0.86
N HIS A 169 -14.48 -8.59 1.80
CA HIS A 169 -14.95 -8.81 3.16
C HIS A 169 -16.49 -8.86 3.18
N VAL A 170 -17.06 -10.04 3.43
CA VAL A 170 -18.52 -10.23 3.51
C VAL A 170 -19.03 -10.15 4.94
N SER A 171 -20.34 -9.95 5.11
CA SER A 171 -20.98 -9.69 6.41
C SER A 171 -21.49 -10.92 7.16
N SER A 172 -21.37 -12.11 6.57
CA SER A 172 -21.85 -13.34 7.20
C SER A 172 -21.12 -14.55 6.68
N LEU A 173 -21.09 -15.60 7.51
CA LEU A 173 -20.50 -16.89 7.20
C LEU A 173 -21.13 -17.55 5.95
N GLN A 174 -22.44 -17.35 5.72
CA GLN A 174 -23.17 -17.89 4.57
C GLN A 174 -22.81 -17.19 3.25
N ALA A 175 -22.24 -15.98 3.30
CA ALA A 175 -21.84 -15.22 2.13
C ALA A 175 -20.38 -15.50 1.70
N VAL A 176 -19.65 -16.34 2.45
CA VAL A 176 -18.29 -16.72 2.12
C VAL A 176 -18.30 -17.67 0.93
N GLY A 177 -17.53 -17.32 -0.10
CA GLY A 177 -17.32 -18.10 -1.32
C GLY A 177 -16.01 -17.69 -1.97
N PRO A 178 -15.67 -18.25 -3.15
CA PRO A 178 -14.41 -17.92 -3.81
C PRO A 178 -14.25 -16.42 -4.03
N GLY A 179 -13.10 -15.86 -3.62
CA GLY A 179 -12.83 -14.42 -3.69
C GLY A 179 -13.34 -13.58 -2.52
N SER A 180 -13.97 -14.21 -1.52
CA SER A 180 -14.48 -13.53 -0.33
C SER A 180 -14.10 -14.23 0.97
N TRP A 181 -14.20 -13.47 2.06
CA TRP A 181 -13.83 -13.91 3.39
C TRP A 181 -14.72 -13.26 4.45
N PHE A 182 -14.79 -13.88 5.63
CA PHE A 182 -15.56 -13.38 6.76
C PHE A 182 -14.73 -13.46 8.03
N PHE A 183 -14.74 -12.38 8.81
CA PHE A 183 -14.19 -12.38 10.16
C PHE A 183 -15.32 -12.51 11.18
N ASP A 184 -15.35 -13.66 11.86
CA ASP A 184 -16.16 -13.84 13.06
C ASP A 184 -15.40 -13.35 14.29
N TYR A 185 -15.52 -12.05 14.59
CA TYR A 185 -14.86 -11.42 15.74
C TYR A 185 -15.28 -12.03 17.08
N ASN A 186 -16.49 -12.60 17.20
CA ASN A 186 -16.91 -13.23 18.46
C ASN A 186 -16.22 -14.57 18.69
N ALA A 187 -15.83 -15.25 17.62
CA ALA A 187 -15.15 -16.54 17.65
C ALA A 187 -13.62 -16.42 17.45
N ASP A 188 -13.09 -15.20 17.31
CA ASP A 188 -11.69 -14.93 16.95
C ASP A 188 -11.24 -15.75 15.73
N ARG A 189 -12.06 -15.78 14.67
CA ARG A 189 -11.87 -16.69 13.55
C ARG A 189 -12.09 -16.02 12.19
N ILE A 190 -11.15 -16.25 11.28
CA ILE A 190 -11.26 -15.84 9.88
C ILE A 190 -11.64 -17.05 9.03
N TYR A 191 -12.66 -16.89 8.17
CA TYR A 191 -13.10 -17.87 7.19
C TYR A 191 -12.77 -17.42 5.76
N LEU A 192 -12.33 -18.35 4.93
CA LEU A 192 -11.99 -18.19 3.53
C LEU A 192 -12.90 -19.05 2.65
N GLY A 193 -13.33 -18.51 1.52
CA GLY A 193 -14.12 -19.28 0.56
C GLY A 193 -13.31 -19.97 -0.54
N SER A 194 -11.98 -19.81 -0.54
CA SER A 194 -11.05 -20.51 -1.44
C SER A 194 -10.13 -21.44 -0.65
N ASP A 195 -9.63 -22.48 -1.31
CA ASP A 195 -8.57 -23.35 -0.76
C ASP A 195 -7.27 -22.54 -0.59
N PRO A 196 -6.68 -22.47 0.62
CA PRO A 196 -5.45 -21.74 0.86
C PRO A 196 -4.19 -22.49 0.41
N ASP A 197 -4.27 -23.78 0.03
CA ASP A 197 -3.09 -24.55 -0.36
C ASP A 197 -2.36 -23.92 -1.56
N GLY A 198 -1.05 -23.74 -1.41
CA GLY A 198 -0.19 -23.14 -2.44
C GLY A 198 -0.25 -21.60 -2.54
N SER A 199 -1.12 -20.92 -1.80
CA SER A 199 -1.25 -19.45 -1.78
C SER A 199 -0.70 -18.83 -0.51
N VAL A 200 -0.21 -17.60 -0.60
CA VAL A 200 0.15 -16.77 0.57
C VAL A 200 -1.09 -16.00 1.02
N ILE A 201 -1.60 -16.32 2.20
CA ILE A 201 -2.73 -15.61 2.80
C ILE A 201 -2.21 -14.63 3.85
N GLU A 202 -2.63 -13.38 3.76
CA GLU A 202 -2.25 -12.33 4.71
C GLU A 202 -3.46 -11.56 5.21
N THR A 203 -3.40 -11.05 6.44
CA THR A 203 -4.40 -10.12 6.97
C THR A 203 -3.75 -8.93 7.64
N SER A 204 -4.30 -7.73 7.41
CA SER A 204 -3.86 -6.49 8.03
C SER A 204 -4.10 -6.52 9.54
N VAL A 205 -3.12 -6.09 10.32
CA VAL A 205 -3.22 -6.05 11.80
C VAL A 205 -2.63 -4.79 12.41
N THR A 206 -1.67 -4.14 11.74
CA THR A 206 -0.98 -2.95 12.25
C THR A 206 -1.65 -1.70 11.72
N ARG A 207 -1.91 -0.73 12.58
CA ARG A 207 -2.65 0.48 12.25
C ARG A 207 -1.87 1.46 11.38
N HIS A 208 -0.74 1.97 11.85
CA HIS A 208 0.05 2.97 11.12
C HIS A 208 1.47 2.48 10.84
N ALA A 209 2.04 2.92 9.73
CA ALA A 209 3.48 2.84 9.51
C ALA A 209 4.19 3.97 10.26
N PHE A 210 3.70 5.20 10.11
CA PHE A 210 4.22 6.40 10.77
C PHE A 210 3.06 7.23 11.32
N SER A 211 3.07 7.53 12.63
CA SER A 211 2.12 8.48 13.22
C SER A 211 2.67 9.14 14.48
N SER A 212 2.61 10.48 14.50
CA SER A 212 2.93 11.33 15.66
C SER A 212 2.52 12.77 15.39
N ASP A 213 2.56 13.61 16.41
CA ASP A 213 2.45 15.07 16.37
C ASP A 213 3.81 15.80 16.29
N ALA A 214 4.91 15.09 16.01
CA ALA A 214 6.24 15.68 15.85
C ALA A 214 6.35 16.60 14.62
N ASP A 215 7.28 17.55 14.62
CA ASP A 215 7.45 18.49 13.50
C ASP A 215 8.57 18.06 12.55
N ARG A 216 8.49 18.47 11.28
CA ARG A 216 9.58 18.41 10.29
C ARG A 216 10.15 17.00 10.10
N VAL A 217 9.26 16.01 10.07
CA VAL A 217 9.61 14.61 9.79
C VAL A 217 9.71 14.40 8.28
N GLU A 218 10.76 13.72 7.82
CA GLU A 218 10.92 13.34 6.41
C GLU A 218 10.80 11.83 6.22
N ILE A 219 9.99 11.38 5.26
CA ILE A 219 9.77 9.96 4.94
C ILE A 219 9.96 9.76 3.44
N ARG A 220 10.96 8.96 3.04
CA ARG A 220 11.26 8.72 1.62
C ARG A 220 11.69 7.32 1.21
N GLY A 221 11.26 6.90 0.02
CA GLY A 221 11.74 5.69 -0.67
C GLY A 221 11.03 4.39 -0.29
N PHE A 222 9.99 4.42 0.56
CA PHE A 222 9.36 3.21 1.09
C PHE A 222 8.27 2.68 0.17
N VAL A 223 8.11 1.36 0.11
CA VAL A 223 6.81 0.73 -0.18
C VAL A 223 6.08 0.50 1.14
N ILE A 224 4.91 1.07 1.33
CA ILE A 224 4.10 0.95 2.55
C ILE A 224 2.74 0.35 2.20
N GLN A 225 2.43 -0.82 2.74
CA GLN A 225 1.27 -1.59 2.32
C GLN A 225 0.58 -2.42 3.40
N ARG A 226 -0.72 -2.69 3.20
CA ARG A 226 -1.52 -3.67 3.96
C ARG A 226 -1.59 -3.36 5.45
N TYR A 227 -1.78 -2.07 5.76
CA TYR A 227 -2.07 -1.60 7.12
C TYR A 227 -3.58 -1.54 7.37
N ALA A 228 -3.95 -1.78 8.63
CA ALA A 228 -5.31 -1.71 9.16
C ALA A 228 -5.59 -0.31 9.77
N ASN A 229 -5.18 0.76 9.09
CA ASN A 229 -5.56 2.11 9.50
C ASN A 229 -7.05 2.33 9.27
N GLN A 230 -7.73 2.96 10.22
CA GLN A 230 -9.16 3.22 10.14
C GLN A 230 -9.46 4.35 9.15
N ALA A 231 -10.74 4.49 8.81
CA ALA A 231 -11.19 5.59 7.97
C ALA A 231 -10.80 6.97 8.55
N GLN A 232 -10.36 7.87 7.68
CA GLN A 232 -9.84 9.22 7.93
C GLN A 232 -8.54 9.27 8.78
N HIS A 233 -7.91 8.11 8.97
CA HIS A 233 -6.55 8.00 9.49
C HIS A 233 -5.61 7.59 8.37
N GLY A 234 -4.44 8.22 8.29
CA GLY A 234 -3.40 7.88 7.33
C GLY A 234 -2.60 6.65 7.76
N VAL A 235 -2.07 5.87 6.81
CA VAL A 235 -0.97 4.93 7.14
C VAL A 235 0.32 5.71 7.48
N ILE A 236 0.47 6.89 6.88
CA ILE A 236 1.32 7.99 7.33
C ILE A 236 0.38 9.10 7.82
N ASP A 237 0.41 9.45 9.11
CA ASP A 237 -0.45 10.50 9.68
C ASP A 237 0.36 11.46 10.57
N SER A 238 0.47 12.72 10.18
CA SER A 238 1.15 13.76 10.97
C SER A 238 0.30 14.28 12.15
N ARG A 239 -0.66 13.47 12.62
CA ARG A 239 -1.52 13.76 13.77
C ARG A 239 -1.58 12.55 14.70
N LEU A 240 -2.01 12.79 15.93
CA LEU A 240 -2.44 11.72 16.82
C LEU A 240 -3.92 11.36 16.60
N ASP A 241 -4.27 10.13 16.98
CA ASP A 241 -5.60 9.54 16.78
C ASP A 241 -6.76 10.31 17.44
N ASN A 242 -6.49 11.11 18.47
CA ASN A 242 -7.50 11.90 19.18
C ASN A 242 -7.93 13.17 18.42
N ARG A 243 -7.29 13.48 17.28
CA ARG A 243 -7.64 14.51 16.29
C ARG A 243 -7.95 15.90 16.87
N THR A 244 -7.36 16.27 18.00
CA THR A 244 -7.52 17.64 18.51
C THR A 244 -6.64 18.60 17.70
N ASP A 245 -7.00 19.88 17.66
CA ASP A 245 -6.21 20.88 16.91
C ASP A 245 -4.77 21.02 17.42
N SER A 246 -4.48 20.59 18.67
CA SER A 246 -3.13 20.64 19.25
C SER A 246 -2.27 19.42 18.99
N ASP A 247 -2.81 18.35 18.41
CA ASP A 247 -2.12 17.07 18.23
C ASP A 247 -1.73 16.87 16.76
N ARG A 248 -1.02 17.86 16.19
CA ARG A 248 -0.67 17.98 14.77
C ARG A 248 0.78 18.39 14.62
N GLY A 249 1.55 17.60 13.86
CA GLY A 249 2.93 17.89 13.50
C GLY A 249 3.02 18.84 12.31
N ASP A 250 3.89 19.84 12.38
CA ASP A 250 4.07 20.83 11.32
C ASP A 250 5.15 20.39 10.32
N GLY A 251 4.95 20.66 9.02
CA GLY A 251 6.03 20.60 8.03
C GLY A 251 6.55 19.20 7.68
N TRP A 252 5.71 18.16 7.72
CA TRP A 252 6.10 16.82 7.28
C TRP A 252 6.38 16.78 5.78
N ILE A 253 7.44 16.08 5.37
CA ILE A 253 7.77 15.81 3.97
C ILE A 253 7.60 14.32 3.70
N VAL A 254 6.64 13.97 2.85
CA VAL A 254 6.41 12.60 2.40
C VAL A 254 6.71 12.53 0.90
N GLU A 255 7.81 11.89 0.53
CA GLU A 255 8.30 11.92 -0.84
C GLU A 255 8.79 10.58 -1.40
N SER A 256 8.60 10.36 -2.70
CA SER A 256 9.19 9.19 -3.40
C SER A 256 8.81 7.83 -2.78
N ASN A 257 7.60 7.71 -2.23
CA ASN A 257 7.09 6.47 -1.65
C ASN A 257 6.03 5.81 -2.56
N VAL A 258 5.84 4.51 -2.40
CA VAL A 258 4.68 3.77 -2.92
C VAL A 258 3.77 3.43 -1.73
N ILE A 259 2.60 4.06 -1.66
CA ILE A 259 1.62 3.90 -0.58
C ILE A 259 0.41 3.16 -1.13
N ARG A 260 0.27 1.87 -0.82
CA ARG A 260 -0.74 1.04 -1.47
C ARG A 260 -1.45 0.02 -0.60
N GLN A 261 -2.68 -0.31 -0.95
CA GLN A 261 -3.44 -1.40 -0.31
C GLN A 261 -3.53 -1.24 1.22
N ASN A 262 -3.55 -0.01 1.74
CA ASN A 262 -3.82 0.28 3.15
C ASN A 262 -5.31 0.56 3.31
N HIS A 263 -5.91 0.22 4.44
CA HIS A 263 -7.36 0.21 4.56
C HIS A 263 -8.00 1.62 4.53
N GLY A 264 -7.44 2.56 5.30
CA GLY A 264 -7.97 3.92 5.42
C GLY A 264 -7.38 4.87 4.37
N THR A 265 -7.03 6.07 4.82
CA THR A 265 -6.32 7.06 3.99
C THR A 265 -4.86 6.63 3.78
N GLY A 266 -4.29 6.90 2.60
CA GLY A 266 -2.85 6.71 2.38
C GLY A 266 -2.01 7.67 3.23
N ILE A 267 -2.04 8.95 2.90
CA ILE A 267 -1.23 9.98 3.55
C ILE A 267 -2.13 11.04 4.18
N VAL A 268 -1.86 11.37 5.44
CA VAL A 268 -2.42 12.55 6.10
C VAL A 268 -1.29 13.48 6.52
N VAL A 269 -1.37 14.72 6.05
CA VAL A 269 -0.45 15.80 6.43
C VAL A 269 -1.20 17.01 7.00
N THR A 270 -0.53 17.79 7.84
CA THR A 270 -1.02 19.02 8.45
C THR A 270 -0.31 20.26 7.89
N ASP A 271 -0.34 21.38 8.60
CA ASP A 271 0.24 22.67 8.18
C ASP A 271 1.67 22.52 7.61
N HIS A 272 1.96 23.26 6.53
CA HIS A 272 3.23 23.26 5.79
C HIS A 272 3.71 21.89 5.27
N GLY A 273 2.83 20.87 5.26
CA GLY A 273 3.16 19.54 4.76
C GLY A 273 3.47 19.53 3.26
N VAL A 274 4.39 18.69 2.84
CA VAL A 274 4.76 18.47 1.44
C VAL A 274 4.57 17.00 1.09
N VAL A 275 3.67 16.72 0.15
CA VAL A 275 3.45 15.37 -0.40
C VAL A 275 3.85 15.41 -1.87
N ARG A 276 4.98 14.80 -2.22
CA ARG A 276 5.49 14.86 -3.60
C ARG A 276 6.13 13.61 -4.17
N ASN A 277 6.01 13.39 -5.47
CA ASN A 277 6.63 12.26 -6.16
C ASN A 277 6.26 10.88 -5.60
N ASN A 278 5.10 10.73 -4.97
CA ASN A 278 4.62 9.44 -4.46
C ASN A 278 3.71 8.74 -5.46
N GLU A 279 3.62 7.41 -5.37
CA GLU A 279 2.56 6.60 -5.96
C GLU A 279 1.59 6.17 -4.86
N ILE A 280 0.38 6.72 -4.85
CA ILE A 280 -0.60 6.57 -3.79
C ILE A 280 -1.83 5.88 -4.38
N ILE A 281 -1.83 4.57 -4.32
CA ILE A 281 -2.72 3.75 -5.14
C ILE A 281 -3.45 2.68 -4.33
N GLU A 282 -4.68 2.36 -4.72
CA GLU A 282 -5.40 1.20 -4.18
C GLU A 282 -5.59 1.19 -2.64
N ASN A 283 -5.55 2.36 -1.99
CA ASN A 283 -5.91 2.48 -0.58
C ASN A 283 -7.45 2.42 -0.43
N GLY A 284 -7.91 1.88 0.70
CA GLY A 284 -9.30 1.49 0.90
C GLY A 284 -10.25 2.66 1.00
N GLN A 285 -9.79 3.87 1.37
CA GLN A 285 -10.64 5.06 1.46
C GLN A 285 -10.21 6.23 0.57
N LEU A 286 -9.14 6.92 0.94
CA LEU A 286 -8.63 8.15 0.31
C LEU A 286 -7.14 7.98 0.02
N GLY A 287 -6.61 8.66 -1.00
CA GLY A 287 -5.16 8.68 -1.20
C GLY A 287 -4.50 9.66 -0.22
N ILE A 288 -4.87 10.94 -0.29
CA ILE A 288 -4.34 12.02 0.55
C ILE A 288 -5.47 12.70 1.33
N THR A 289 -5.19 13.12 2.56
CA THR A 289 -5.97 14.15 3.26
C THR A 289 -5.03 15.21 3.82
N ALA A 290 -5.38 16.48 3.63
CA ALA A 290 -4.62 17.61 4.15
C ALA A 290 -5.47 18.38 5.16
N TYR A 291 -4.87 18.76 6.28
CA TYR A 291 -5.47 19.63 7.28
C TYR A 291 -4.58 20.86 7.49
N GLY A 292 -5.15 22.03 7.74
CA GLY A 292 -4.36 23.25 7.98
C GLY A 292 -4.02 24.03 6.70
N LEU A 293 -2.94 24.79 6.76
CA LEU A 293 -2.54 25.80 5.77
C LEU A 293 -1.24 25.44 5.05
N ASP A 294 -1.06 26.00 3.86
CA ASP A 294 0.19 25.95 3.07
C ASP A 294 0.73 24.53 2.79
N VAL A 295 -0.18 23.56 2.62
CA VAL A 295 0.14 22.21 2.18
C VAL A 295 0.43 22.18 0.67
N GLU A 296 1.55 21.58 0.29
CA GLU A 296 1.95 21.35 -1.09
C GLU A 296 1.71 19.88 -1.49
N VAL A 297 0.95 19.67 -2.57
CA VAL A 297 0.76 18.36 -3.18
C VAL A 297 1.17 18.43 -4.65
N THR A 298 2.32 17.87 -4.99
CA THR A 298 2.94 18.02 -6.33
C THR A 298 3.49 16.70 -6.86
N GLU A 299 3.39 16.46 -8.17
CA GLU A 299 4.07 15.35 -8.84
C GLU A 299 3.72 13.92 -8.34
N ASN A 300 2.57 13.74 -7.67
CA ASN A 300 2.12 12.41 -7.23
C ASN A 300 1.30 11.69 -8.33
N VAL A 301 1.39 10.37 -8.35
CA VAL A 301 0.42 9.49 -9.01
C VAL A 301 -0.60 9.05 -7.97
N ILE A 302 -1.87 9.31 -8.26
CA ILE A 302 -2.96 9.03 -7.34
C ILE A 302 -4.07 8.33 -8.11
N ALA A 303 -4.29 7.05 -7.83
CA ALA A 303 -5.18 6.23 -8.65
C ALA A 303 -5.78 5.04 -7.90
N GLY A 304 -7.01 4.66 -8.25
CA GLY A 304 -7.62 3.42 -7.76
C GLY A 304 -7.90 3.36 -6.26
N ASN A 305 -7.81 4.48 -5.52
CA ASN A 305 -8.21 4.54 -4.12
C ASN A 305 -9.74 4.40 -3.95
N ASN A 306 -10.18 4.19 -2.71
CA ASN A 306 -11.50 3.75 -2.30
C ASN A 306 -11.81 2.28 -2.63
N THR A 307 -10.84 1.39 -2.45
CA THR A 307 -10.97 -0.05 -2.79
C THR A 307 -11.93 -0.81 -1.88
N THR A 308 -12.17 -0.33 -0.65
CA THR A 308 -13.07 -1.00 0.31
C THR A 308 -14.50 -0.47 0.25
N GLY A 309 -14.74 0.63 -0.46
CA GLY A 309 -16.07 1.10 -0.83
C GLY A 309 -16.76 1.97 0.21
N PHE A 310 -16.03 2.93 0.77
CA PHE A 310 -16.60 4.03 1.53
C PHE A 310 -17.50 4.90 0.66
N ASP A 311 -18.58 5.42 1.24
CA ASP A 311 -19.54 6.30 0.56
C ASP A 311 -18.86 7.62 0.14
N TYR A 312 -19.00 8.00 -1.13
CA TYR A 312 -18.40 9.22 -1.67
C TYR A 312 -18.95 10.50 -1.03
N GLY A 313 -20.19 10.47 -0.53
CA GLY A 313 -20.82 11.59 0.17
C GLY A 313 -20.35 11.73 1.62
N TRP A 314 -19.74 10.69 2.20
CA TRP A 314 -19.13 10.75 3.51
C TRP A 314 -17.68 11.21 3.44
N GLU A 315 -16.81 10.44 2.78
CA GLU A 315 -15.38 10.77 2.56
C GLU A 315 -14.66 9.64 1.78
N GLY A 316 -15.32 8.96 0.85
CA GLY A 316 -14.69 7.98 -0.05
C GLY A 316 -14.17 8.64 -1.34
N GLY A 317 -12.96 8.33 -1.80
CA GLY A 317 -12.45 8.95 -3.04
C GLY A 317 -10.99 8.67 -3.42
N GLY A 318 -10.56 9.29 -4.52
CA GLY A 318 -9.24 9.08 -5.11
C GLY A 318 -8.06 9.73 -4.40
N SER A 319 -8.28 10.81 -3.63
CA SER A 319 -7.45 12.03 -3.46
C SER A 319 -5.94 12.01 -3.60
#